data_AF-A0A8B9Y9H3-F1
#
_entry.id   AF-A0A8B9Y9H3-F1
#
_cell.length_a   1.000
_cell.length_b   1.000
_cell.length_c   1.000
_cell.angle_alpha   90.00
_cell.angle_beta   90.00
_cell.angle_gamma   90.00
#
_symmetry.space_group_name_H-M   'P 1'
#
loop_
_entity.id
_entity.type
_entity.pdbx_description
1 polymer ?
#
loop_
_entity_poly.entity_id
_entity_poly.type
_entity_poly.pdbx_seq_one_letter_code
_entity_poly.pdbx_strand_id
1 'polypeptide(L)'
;MPIRTPRGGGRWPRDVASTAEPGRAVLWGRASGAGLSPEWMVRHTLTPGDLRDLRVETIKSNVDLEDSPILMNISWILRADASIRLLKATKICVMGKSHFQSYSCIRCNYTQAFQTQTRPSGGKWTFSYIGFPVELNTVYFIGAHNIPNANMNEDGPSMAVNFTSPGCLDHVMKYKKKCIEAGSLWKPNITACKRSANTVEVNFTTSPLGDRYMALIQSTAVIGTSYVSEKELTRTSVVVHVTGESEGAVVQLTPYFHTCGNDCIRQRGTVVQCPQTGVSSPQDHDRSVLGGWLPLLLSALLVATWVLVAGIYLIWRHERIKKTSFSTTTLLPSIKVLVVYPSEICFHHTVCYFTEFLQNRCRSEVILEKWQKKKIAEMGPVQWLTTQKQAADKVIFLLSNGNTTCDGNCDEKEGGPCESSRDLFHLAFNLFCSDLRSQAHLHKYVVVYFREGDIADSYRALSVCPTYRLTKDATGFCAELLRAKQHVSVGRRSRACHYSCCSL
;
A
#
# COMPACT_ATOMS: atom_id res chain seq x y z
N MET A 1 -29.89 43.61 -28.01
CA MET A 1 -30.18 42.47 -27.10
C MET A 1 -30.26 41.18 -27.92
N PRO A 2 -30.03 39.99 -27.32
CA PRO A 2 -28.91 39.10 -27.68
C PRO A 2 -29.40 37.71 -28.21
N ILE A 3 -28.65 36.59 -28.35
CA ILE A 3 -27.48 36.04 -27.65
C ILE A 3 -26.43 35.36 -28.55
N ARG A 4 -25.21 35.36 -28.00
CA ARG A 4 -23.90 34.77 -28.33
C ARG A 4 -23.84 33.27 -28.69
N THR A 5 -22.66 32.92 -29.21
CA THR A 5 -21.93 31.62 -29.19
C THR A 5 -21.56 31.18 -27.74
N PRO A 6 -20.72 30.14 -27.42
CA PRO A 6 -19.88 29.26 -28.26
C PRO A 6 -19.63 27.77 -27.78
N ARG A 7 -18.68 27.10 -28.47
CA ARG A 7 -17.68 26.09 -27.99
C ARG A 7 -18.10 24.63 -27.66
N GLY A 8 -17.50 23.71 -28.42
CA GLY A 8 -16.26 23.06 -27.92
C GLY A 8 -16.34 21.65 -27.32
N GLY A 9 -16.83 20.66 -28.07
CA GLY A 9 -16.68 19.24 -27.71
C GLY A 9 -15.33 18.64 -28.15
N GLY A 10 -14.28 18.75 -27.31
CA GLY A 10 -12.97 18.15 -27.58
C GLY A 10 -13.02 16.63 -27.62
N ARG A 11 -12.59 16.03 -28.75
CA ARG A 11 -12.52 14.57 -28.93
C ARG A 11 -11.25 14.03 -28.27
N TRP A 12 -11.39 13.30 -27.16
CA TRP A 12 -10.28 12.62 -26.50
C TRP A 12 -9.77 11.40 -27.30
N PRO A 13 -8.49 10.99 -27.16
CA PRO A 13 -7.87 9.95 -28.00
C PRO A 13 -8.45 8.55 -27.80
N ARG A 14 -8.39 7.73 -28.87
CA ARG A 14 -8.72 6.30 -28.84
C ARG A 14 -7.45 5.47 -28.65
N ASP A 15 -7.01 5.28 -27.42
CA ASP A 15 -5.97 4.29 -27.09
C ASP A 15 -6.61 3.11 -26.34
N VAL A 16 -7.14 2.15 -27.11
CA VAL A 16 -7.59 0.85 -26.61
C VAL A 16 -6.85 -0.23 -27.39
N ALA A 17 -5.72 -0.69 -26.85
CA ALA A 17 -5.01 -1.84 -27.36
C ALA A 17 -5.74 -3.12 -26.91
N SER A 18 -6.57 -3.66 -27.79
CA SER A 18 -6.94 -5.08 -27.78
C SER A 18 -6.47 -5.70 -29.09
N THR A 19 -5.71 -6.79 -29.03
CA THR A 19 -5.49 -7.66 -30.19
C THR A 19 -6.84 -8.20 -30.65
N ALA A 20 -7.37 -7.61 -31.71
CA ALA A 20 -8.71 -7.86 -32.20
C ALA A 20 -8.64 -8.65 -33.51
N GLU A 21 -9.04 -9.92 -33.46
CA GLU A 21 -9.51 -10.63 -34.65
C GLU A 21 -11.03 -10.40 -34.84
N PRO A 22 -11.52 -10.38 -36.09
CA PRO A 22 -12.87 -9.93 -36.39
C PRO A 22 -13.91 -11.05 -36.15
N GLY A 23 -14.44 -11.12 -34.94
CA GLY A 23 -15.51 -12.07 -34.60
C GLY A 23 -16.14 -11.84 -33.22
N ARG A 24 -17.10 -10.91 -33.12
CA ARG A 24 -17.82 -10.55 -31.88
C ARG A 24 -16.92 -10.36 -30.65
N ALA A 25 -15.97 -9.42 -30.73
CA ALA A 25 -15.21 -8.98 -29.56
C ALA A 25 -16.16 -8.35 -28.52
N VAL A 26 -16.07 -8.82 -27.26
CA VAL A 26 -16.69 -8.13 -26.12
C VAL A 26 -15.88 -6.87 -25.85
N LEU A 27 -16.26 -5.78 -26.50
CA LEU A 27 -15.70 -4.46 -26.24
C LEU A 27 -16.01 -4.06 -24.80
N TRP A 28 -15.08 -3.39 -24.13
CA TRP A 28 -15.31 -2.80 -22.82
C TRP A 28 -15.05 -1.29 -22.82
N GLY A 29 -15.86 -0.56 -22.06
CA GLY A 29 -15.78 0.89 -21.92
C GLY A 29 -15.26 1.31 -20.54
N ARG A 30 -14.46 2.38 -20.49
CA ARG A 30 -13.99 2.99 -19.24
C ARG A 30 -15.03 3.98 -18.70
N ALA A 31 -15.43 3.80 -17.45
CA ALA A 31 -16.08 4.85 -16.67
C ALA A 31 -15.23 5.20 -15.44
N SER A 32 -14.99 6.49 -15.22
CA SER A 32 -14.43 7.02 -13.97
C SER A 32 -15.52 7.05 -12.91
N GLY A 33 -15.38 6.25 -11.86
CA GLY A 33 -16.42 6.07 -10.84
C GLY A 33 -15.86 6.05 -9.43
N ALA A 34 -15.74 7.22 -8.82
CA ALA A 34 -15.31 7.38 -7.42
C ALA A 34 -16.35 6.82 -6.42
N GLY A 35 -17.63 6.81 -6.78
CA GLY A 35 -18.72 6.31 -5.93
C GLY A 35 -18.85 4.78 -5.84
N LEU A 36 -19.67 4.34 -4.89
CA LEU A 36 -20.25 2.99 -4.87
C LEU A 36 -20.97 2.73 -6.21
N SER A 37 -20.86 1.51 -6.73
CA SER A 37 -21.58 1.17 -7.96
C SER A 37 -23.08 1.00 -7.64
N PRO A 38 -24.02 1.47 -8.48
CA PRO A 38 -25.45 1.42 -8.16
C PRO A 38 -25.98 0.03 -7.80
N GLU A 39 -25.36 -1.01 -8.34
CA GLU A 39 -25.65 -2.41 -8.04
C GLU A 39 -25.43 -2.79 -6.56
N TRP A 40 -24.71 -2.00 -5.76
CA TRP A 40 -24.60 -2.20 -4.30
C TRP A 40 -25.90 -1.88 -3.53
N MET A 41 -26.81 -1.10 -4.12
CA MET A 41 -28.06 -0.67 -3.48
C MET A 41 -29.24 -1.61 -3.77
N VAL A 42 -29.02 -2.65 -4.59
CA VAL A 42 -30.06 -3.56 -5.07
C VAL A 42 -29.65 -4.99 -4.75
N ARG A 43 -30.62 -5.81 -4.29
CA ARG A 43 -30.41 -7.25 -4.09
C ARG A 43 -30.48 -7.98 -5.43
N HIS A 44 -29.49 -8.83 -5.73
CA HIS A 44 -29.44 -9.63 -6.95
C HIS A 44 -29.83 -11.07 -6.64
N THR A 45 -30.67 -11.67 -7.48
CA THR A 45 -31.06 -13.09 -7.34
C THR A 45 -29.91 -14.04 -7.68
N LEU A 46 -29.01 -13.61 -8.57
CA LEU A 46 -27.80 -14.32 -8.96
C LEU A 46 -26.67 -13.31 -9.22
N THR A 47 -25.44 -13.69 -8.89
CA THR A 47 -24.25 -12.83 -8.97
C THR A 47 -23.14 -13.55 -9.76
N PRO A 48 -22.23 -12.81 -10.44
CA PRO A 48 -21.06 -13.38 -11.09
C PRO A 48 -20.09 -13.94 -10.05
N GLY A 49 -19.37 -15.01 -10.38
CA GLY A 49 -18.32 -15.59 -9.54
C GLY A 49 -17.01 -14.80 -9.58
N ASP A 50 -16.15 -15.02 -8.59
CA ASP A 50 -14.93 -14.25 -8.35
C ASP A 50 -13.88 -14.39 -9.47
N LEU A 51 -13.14 -13.30 -9.66
CA LEU A 51 -11.98 -13.20 -10.52
C LEU A 51 -10.89 -14.21 -10.15
N ARG A 52 -10.05 -14.54 -11.12
CA ARG A 52 -8.85 -15.37 -10.96
C ARG A 52 -7.64 -14.64 -11.52
N ASP A 53 -6.47 -15.03 -11.03
CA ASP A 53 -5.15 -14.60 -11.53
C ASP A 53 -5.01 -13.08 -11.75
N LEU A 54 -5.42 -12.28 -10.75
CA LEU A 54 -5.16 -10.84 -10.74
C LEU A 54 -3.65 -10.58 -10.64
N ARG A 55 -3.06 -10.07 -11.72
CA ARG A 55 -1.62 -9.80 -11.86
C ARG A 55 -1.38 -8.32 -12.14
N VAL A 56 -0.22 -7.82 -11.73
CA VAL A 56 0.18 -6.42 -11.91
C VAL A 56 1.63 -6.37 -12.38
N GLU A 57 1.86 -5.70 -13.50
CA GLU A 57 3.17 -5.49 -14.11
C GLU A 57 3.38 -3.99 -14.39
N THR A 58 4.63 -3.52 -14.38
CA THR A 58 4.98 -2.14 -14.75
C THR A 58 5.35 -2.07 -16.21
N ILE A 59 4.71 -1.18 -16.97
CA ILE A 59 5.07 -0.93 -18.37
C ILE A 59 5.37 0.55 -18.63
N LYS A 60 6.29 0.81 -19.54
CA LYS A 60 6.47 2.14 -20.13
C LYS A 60 5.25 2.41 -21.03
N SER A 61 4.68 3.62 -20.96
CA SER A 61 3.69 4.04 -21.95
C SER A 61 4.31 4.11 -23.35
N ASN A 62 3.59 3.63 -24.37
CA ASN A 62 4.03 3.61 -25.78
C ASN A 62 4.01 4.99 -26.45
N VAL A 63 3.59 6.03 -25.73
CA VAL A 63 3.61 7.41 -26.24
C VAL A 63 5.03 7.97 -26.03
N ASP A 64 5.76 8.20 -27.12
CA ASP A 64 7.10 8.79 -27.08
C ASP A 64 7.06 10.30 -26.80
N LEU A 65 6.75 10.62 -25.54
CA LEU A 65 6.94 11.92 -24.92
C LEU A 65 8.06 11.81 -23.88
N GLU A 66 8.84 12.88 -23.68
CA GLU A 66 9.97 12.87 -22.74
C GLU A 66 9.57 12.55 -21.29
N ASP A 67 8.33 12.87 -20.90
CA ASP A 67 7.73 12.53 -19.60
C ASP A 67 6.71 11.39 -19.68
N SER A 68 6.95 10.38 -20.53
CA SER A 68 6.04 9.24 -20.71
C SER A 68 5.83 8.48 -19.37
N PRO A 69 4.60 8.41 -18.83
CA PRO A 69 4.37 7.85 -17.51
C PRO A 69 4.57 6.34 -17.52
N ILE A 70 5.13 5.82 -16.41
CA ILE A 70 5.14 4.38 -16.14
C ILE A 70 3.80 4.01 -15.52
N LEU A 71 3.14 3.03 -16.13
CA LEU A 71 1.77 2.64 -15.82
C LEU A 71 1.71 1.20 -15.32
N MET A 72 0.74 0.91 -14.46
CA MET A 72 0.37 -0.46 -14.10
C MET A 72 -0.41 -1.08 -15.26
N ASN A 73 0.08 -2.22 -15.74
CA ASN A 73 -0.69 -3.19 -16.50
C ASN A 73 -1.31 -4.18 -15.51
N ILE A 74 -2.60 -4.01 -15.22
CA ILE A 74 -3.36 -4.89 -14.32
C ILE A 74 -4.13 -5.87 -15.20
N SER A 75 -3.82 -7.17 -15.10
CA SER A 75 -4.51 -8.22 -15.85
C SER A 75 -5.28 -9.17 -14.93
N TRP A 76 -6.38 -9.71 -15.43
CA TRP A 76 -7.24 -10.64 -14.67
C TRP A 76 -7.93 -11.63 -15.61
N ILE A 77 -8.32 -12.77 -15.03
CA ILE A 77 -9.03 -13.84 -15.71
C ILE A 77 -10.42 -13.99 -15.10
N LEU A 78 -11.45 -14.08 -15.95
CA LEU A 78 -12.81 -14.39 -15.49
C LEU A 78 -12.97 -15.89 -15.24
N ARG A 79 -13.83 -16.22 -14.27
CA ARG A 79 -14.22 -17.60 -13.99
C ARG A 79 -15.00 -18.19 -15.17
N ALA A 80 -14.61 -19.38 -15.60
CA ALA A 80 -15.25 -20.10 -16.69
C ALA A 80 -16.42 -20.97 -16.16
N ASP A 81 -17.42 -20.34 -15.55
CA ASP A 81 -18.66 -20.99 -15.10
C ASP A 81 -19.91 -20.29 -15.67
N ALA A 82 -21.10 -20.78 -15.35
CA ALA A 82 -22.35 -20.23 -15.88
C ALA A 82 -22.66 -18.80 -15.40
N SER A 83 -22.04 -18.34 -14.29
CA SER A 83 -22.30 -17.02 -13.70
C SER A 83 -21.80 -15.86 -14.57
N ILE A 84 -20.84 -16.11 -15.47
CA ILE A 84 -20.30 -15.12 -16.41
C ILE A 84 -21.38 -14.46 -17.28
N ARG A 85 -22.52 -15.15 -17.49
CA ARG A 85 -23.68 -14.63 -18.23
C ARG A 85 -24.32 -13.40 -17.58
N LEU A 86 -24.11 -13.23 -16.27
CA LEU A 86 -24.65 -12.14 -15.44
C LEU A 86 -23.65 -10.99 -15.25
N LEU A 87 -22.39 -11.18 -15.68
CA LEU A 87 -21.32 -10.21 -15.49
C LEU A 87 -21.52 -8.98 -16.38
N LYS A 88 -21.75 -7.82 -15.75
CA LYS A 88 -21.97 -6.53 -16.42
C LYS A 88 -20.70 -5.68 -16.48
N ALA A 89 -19.85 -5.75 -15.46
CA ALA A 89 -18.61 -4.98 -15.40
C ALA A 89 -17.59 -5.62 -14.45
N THR A 90 -16.34 -5.19 -14.56
CA THR A 90 -15.32 -5.34 -13.52
C THR A 90 -14.92 -3.95 -13.03
N LYS A 91 -14.87 -3.71 -11.72
CA LYS A 91 -14.31 -2.48 -11.15
C LYS A 91 -12.97 -2.80 -10.49
N ILE A 92 -11.96 -2.00 -10.83
CA ILE A 92 -10.59 -2.12 -10.31
C ILE A 92 -10.27 -0.84 -9.55
N CYS A 93 -9.74 -0.98 -8.35
CA CYS A 93 -9.38 0.10 -7.46
C CYS A 93 -7.93 -0.10 -6.96
N VAL A 94 -7.13 0.95 -7.06
CA VAL A 94 -5.74 1.00 -6.60
C VAL A 94 -5.68 1.95 -5.41
N MET A 95 -4.98 1.55 -4.35
CA MET A 95 -4.69 2.34 -3.14
C MET A 95 -3.18 2.27 -2.85
N GLY A 96 -2.47 3.38 -2.87
CA GLY A 96 -1.09 3.46 -2.36
C GLY A 96 -1.10 3.58 -0.83
N LYS A 97 -0.31 2.76 -0.13
CA LYS A 97 -0.26 2.72 1.34
C LYS A 97 0.45 3.93 1.97
N SER A 98 1.23 4.68 1.17
CA SER A 98 2.03 5.83 1.62
C SER A 98 1.25 7.16 1.61
N HIS A 99 0.23 7.30 0.76
CA HIS A 99 -0.54 8.54 0.61
C HIS A 99 -2.04 8.23 0.46
N PHE A 100 -2.85 8.66 1.43
CA PHE A 100 -4.32 8.50 1.43
C PHE A 100 -5.02 9.13 0.21
N GLN A 101 -4.34 10.02 -0.51
CA GLN A 101 -4.83 10.65 -1.75
C GLN A 101 -4.73 9.76 -3.00
N SER A 102 -4.05 8.62 -2.91
CA SER A 102 -3.77 7.73 -4.07
C SER A 102 -4.83 6.65 -4.32
N TYR A 103 -6.08 6.89 -3.88
CA TYR A 103 -7.22 6.04 -4.23
C TYR A 103 -7.75 6.39 -5.63
N SER A 104 -7.67 5.44 -6.55
CA SER A 104 -8.21 5.60 -7.90
C SER A 104 -8.92 4.32 -8.35
N CYS A 105 -10.13 4.47 -8.90
CA CYS A 105 -10.90 3.36 -9.43
C CYS A 105 -11.34 3.60 -10.87
N ILE A 106 -11.32 2.53 -11.65
CA ILE A 106 -11.89 2.46 -13.00
C ILE A 106 -12.91 1.33 -13.06
N ARG A 107 -14.00 1.55 -13.80
CA ARG A 107 -14.99 0.52 -14.11
C ARG A 107 -14.90 0.17 -15.59
N CYS A 108 -14.60 -1.10 -15.86
CA CYS A 108 -14.62 -1.71 -17.18
C CYS A 108 -16.01 -2.31 -17.41
N ASN A 109 -16.88 -1.59 -18.13
CA ASN A 109 -18.21 -2.09 -18.51
C ASN A 109 -18.09 -3.04 -19.71
N TYR A 110 -18.64 -4.25 -19.62
CA TYR A 110 -18.75 -5.16 -20.76
C TYR A 110 -19.96 -4.75 -21.61
N THR A 111 -19.76 -4.53 -22.91
CA THR A 111 -20.82 -3.99 -23.79
C THR A 111 -21.91 -5.02 -24.14
N GLN A 112 -21.61 -6.31 -24.01
CA GLN A 112 -22.54 -7.42 -24.28
C GLN A 112 -22.38 -8.52 -23.23
N ALA A 113 -23.49 -9.22 -22.92
CA ALA A 113 -23.46 -10.37 -22.02
C ALA A 113 -22.71 -11.55 -22.67
N PHE A 114 -21.85 -12.20 -21.88
CA PHE A 114 -21.08 -13.37 -22.32
C PHE A 114 -22.02 -14.55 -22.61
N GLN A 115 -21.91 -15.12 -23.81
CA GLN A 115 -22.73 -16.27 -24.21
C GLN A 115 -22.11 -17.62 -23.79
N THR A 116 -20.78 -17.68 -23.72
CA THR A 116 -19.95 -18.87 -23.47
C THR A 116 -18.97 -18.65 -22.32
N GLN A 117 -18.68 -19.69 -21.55
CA GLN A 117 -17.70 -19.65 -20.44
C GLN A 117 -16.26 -19.40 -20.90
N THR A 118 -15.97 -19.71 -22.16
CA THR A 118 -14.66 -19.55 -22.81
C THR A 118 -14.76 -18.58 -23.99
N ARG A 119 -13.62 -18.06 -24.44
CA ARG A 119 -13.54 -17.24 -25.65
C ARG A 119 -13.89 -18.08 -26.90
N PRO A 120 -14.37 -17.45 -27.99
CA PRO A 120 -14.61 -18.14 -29.26
C PRO A 120 -13.37 -18.84 -29.83
N SER A 121 -12.18 -18.25 -29.64
CA SER A 121 -10.88 -18.83 -30.00
C SER A 121 -10.34 -19.87 -29.00
N GLY A 122 -11.12 -20.22 -27.98
CA GLY A 122 -10.72 -21.12 -26.90
C GLY A 122 -10.02 -20.44 -25.73
N GLY A 123 -9.93 -21.20 -24.63
CA GLY A 123 -9.35 -20.75 -23.37
C GLY A 123 -10.23 -19.77 -22.59
N LYS A 124 -9.72 -19.37 -21.41
CA LYS A 124 -10.42 -18.49 -20.46
C LYS A 124 -10.50 -17.06 -20.98
N TRP A 125 -11.51 -16.31 -20.54
CA TRP A 125 -11.60 -14.87 -20.79
C TRP A 125 -10.57 -14.13 -19.94
N THR A 126 -9.63 -13.47 -20.61
CA THR A 126 -8.57 -12.65 -19.98
C THR A 126 -8.72 -11.20 -20.42
N PHE A 127 -8.58 -10.28 -19.48
CA PHE A 127 -8.61 -8.84 -19.71
C PHE A 127 -7.40 -8.17 -19.07
N SER A 128 -7.04 -6.98 -19.56
CA SER A 128 -6.05 -6.12 -18.95
C SER A 128 -6.47 -4.66 -19.00
N TYR A 129 -5.96 -3.88 -18.05
CA TYR A 129 -6.14 -2.44 -17.97
C TYR A 129 -4.78 -1.77 -17.73
N ILE A 130 -4.49 -0.78 -18.57
CA ILE A 130 -3.31 0.08 -18.49
C ILE A 130 -3.81 1.50 -18.22
N GLY A 131 -3.28 2.17 -17.20
CA GLY A 131 -3.64 3.57 -16.93
C GLY A 131 -3.44 4.10 -15.52
N PHE A 132 -3.14 3.25 -14.53
CA PHE A 132 -2.79 3.74 -13.19
C PHE A 132 -1.30 4.12 -13.13
N PRO A 133 -0.94 5.34 -12.72
CA PRO A 133 0.46 5.76 -12.62
C PRO A 133 1.19 5.05 -11.47
N VAL A 134 2.49 4.79 -11.67
CA VAL A 134 3.35 4.07 -10.70
C VAL A 134 4.37 5.01 -10.07
N GLU A 135 4.39 5.10 -8.74
CA GLU A 135 5.41 5.77 -7.94
C GLU A 135 6.61 4.86 -7.67
N LEU A 136 7.73 5.39 -7.16
CA LEU A 136 8.92 4.60 -6.86
C LEU A 136 8.81 4.00 -5.46
N ASN A 137 9.33 2.79 -5.25
CA ASN A 137 9.44 2.13 -3.93
C ASN A 137 8.14 2.16 -3.10
N THR A 138 6.98 2.07 -3.77
CA THR A 138 5.66 2.32 -3.18
C THR A 138 4.85 1.04 -3.13
N VAL A 139 4.26 0.75 -1.96
CA VAL A 139 3.38 -0.41 -1.77
C VAL A 139 1.95 -0.01 -2.11
N TYR A 140 1.37 -0.69 -3.08
CA TYR A 140 0.00 -0.58 -3.52
C TYR A 140 -0.83 -1.79 -3.09
N PHE A 141 -2.09 -1.54 -2.79
CA PHE A 141 -3.15 -2.55 -2.70
C PHE A 141 -4.06 -2.38 -3.90
N ILE A 142 -4.15 -3.41 -4.74
CA ILE A 142 -5.05 -3.45 -5.89
C ILE A 142 -6.20 -4.40 -5.54
N GLY A 143 -7.42 -3.89 -5.50
CA GLY A 143 -8.64 -4.68 -5.38
C GLY A 143 -9.44 -4.64 -6.68
N ALA A 144 -9.91 -5.78 -7.14
CA ALA A 144 -10.82 -5.91 -8.27
C ALA A 144 -12.09 -6.67 -7.84
N HIS A 145 -13.25 -6.27 -8.35
CA HIS A 145 -14.52 -6.98 -8.12
C HIS A 145 -15.41 -6.98 -9.35
N ASN A 146 -16.12 -8.09 -9.52
CA ASN A 146 -17.11 -8.28 -10.57
C ASN A 146 -18.44 -7.61 -10.18
N ILE A 147 -19.21 -7.19 -11.18
CA ILE A 147 -20.47 -6.46 -11.02
C ILE A 147 -21.57 -7.18 -11.82
N PRO A 148 -22.76 -7.44 -11.23
CA PRO A 148 -23.21 -7.04 -9.89
C PRO A 148 -22.40 -7.66 -8.75
N ASN A 149 -22.40 -7.01 -7.59
CA ASN A 149 -21.70 -7.49 -6.41
C ASN A 149 -22.55 -8.54 -5.67
N ALA A 150 -21.92 -9.32 -4.79
CA ALA A 150 -22.64 -10.23 -3.88
C ALA A 150 -23.64 -9.47 -2.99
N ASN A 151 -24.68 -10.16 -2.54
CA ASN A 151 -25.61 -9.57 -1.59
C ASN A 151 -24.95 -9.37 -0.21
N MET A 152 -25.63 -8.63 0.66
CA MET A 152 -25.19 -8.46 2.04
C MET A 152 -25.10 -9.82 2.75
N ASN A 153 -23.93 -10.10 3.34
CA ASN A 153 -23.54 -11.36 4.00
C ASN A 153 -23.21 -12.55 3.07
N GLU A 154 -23.09 -12.34 1.76
CA GLU A 154 -22.50 -13.31 0.83
C GLU A 154 -21.04 -12.94 0.52
N ASP A 155 -20.21 -13.93 0.14
CA ASP A 155 -18.84 -13.67 -0.27
C ASP A 155 -18.80 -12.90 -1.60
N GLY A 156 -18.15 -11.73 -1.58
CA GLY A 156 -18.05 -10.84 -2.74
C GLY A 156 -17.16 -11.42 -3.85
N PRO A 157 -17.58 -11.37 -5.14
CA PRO A 157 -16.79 -11.88 -6.27
C PRO A 157 -15.63 -10.93 -6.58
N SER A 158 -14.64 -10.97 -5.70
CA SER A 158 -13.57 -10.00 -5.57
C SER A 158 -12.24 -10.68 -5.31
N MET A 159 -11.16 -10.04 -5.74
CA MET A 159 -9.79 -10.48 -5.54
C MET A 159 -8.92 -9.27 -5.28
N ALA A 160 -7.95 -9.39 -4.37
CA ALA A 160 -7.01 -8.32 -4.09
C ALA A 160 -5.58 -8.84 -4.02
N VAL A 161 -4.64 -7.99 -4.41
CA VAL A 161 -3.20 -8.27 -4.38
C VAL A 161 -2.43 -7.05 -3.86
N ASN A 162 -1.33 -7.32 -3.15
CA ASN A 162 -0.34 -6.29 -2.86
C ASN A 162 0.68 -6.25 -3.99
N PHE A 163 0.99 -5.06 -4.50
CA PHE A 163 2.04 -4.82 -5.48
C PHE A 163 3.02 -3.81 -4.90
N THR A 164 4.33 -4.08 -4.98
CA THR A 164 5.36 -3.10 -4.57
C THR A 164 6.10 -2.65 -5.80
N SER A 165 6.05 -1.36 -6.11
CA SER A 165 6.76 -0.82 -7.26
C SER A 165 8.28 -0.79 -6.99
N PRO A 166 9.11 -1.18 -7.97
CA PRO A 166 10.55 -1.20 -7.77
C PRO A 166 11.16 0.20 -7.83
N GLY A 167 12.44 0.29 -7.44
CA GLY A 167 13.23 1.50 -7.48
C GLY A 167 13.93 1.74 -8.83
N CYS A 168 14.74 2.80 -8.90
CA CYS A 168 15.41 3.26 -10.12
C CYS A 168 16.41 2.30 -10.77
N LEU A 169 16.72 1.16 -10.13
CA LEU A 169 17.58 0.11 -10.71
C LEU A 169 16.81 -0.89 -11.57
N ASP A 170 15.47 -0.90 -11.50
CA ASP A 170 14.65 -1.77 -12.33
C ASP A 170 14.67 -1.36 -13.82
N HIS A 171 14.57 -2.37 -14.69
CA HIS A 171 14.67 -2.25 -16.14
C HIS A 171 13.62 -1.34 -16.78
N VAL A 172 12.44 -1.18 -16.17
CA VAL A 172 11.39 -0.24 -16.61
C VAL A 172 11.49 1.06 -15.81
N MET A 173 11.59 0.98 -14.47
CA MET A 173 11.57 2.16 -13.60
C MET A 173 12.74 3.12 -13.78
N LYS A 174 13.90 2.65 -14.28
CA LYS A 174 15.05 3.51 -14.62
C LYS A 174 14.70 4.65 -15.61
N TYR A 175 13.70 4.47 -16.46
CA TYR A 175 13.28 5.51 -17.42
C TYR A 175 12.36 6.59 -16.83
N LYS A 176 12.00 6.50 -15.53
CA LYS A 176 11.21 7.56 -14.90
C LYS A 176 12.04 8.83 -14.71
N LYS A 177 11.49 10.02 -15.01
CA LYS A 177 12.16 11.34 -14.87
C LYS A 177 13.06 11.46 -13.63
N LYS A 178 12.49 11.28 -12.43
CA LYS A 178 13.23 11.30 -11.14
C LYS A 178 14.41 10.32 -11.04
N CYS A 179 14.33 9.18 -11.74
CA CYS A 179 15.42 8.21 -11.81
C CYS A 179 16.49 8.62 -12.83
N ILE A 180 16.10 9.19 -13.98
CA ILE A 180 17.04 9.71 -14.98
C ILE A 180 17.86 10.84 -14.36
N GLU A 181 17.18 11.80 -13.72
CA GLU A 181 17.79 12.92 -13.00
C GLU A 181 18.73 12.48 -11.86
N ALA A 182 18.45 11.33 -11.22
CA ALA A 182 19.28 10.70 -10.20
C ALA A 182 20.38 9.78 -10.78
N GLY A 183 20.55 9.74 -12.10
CA GLY A 183 21.63 9.01 -12.78
C GLY A 183 21.40 7.53 -13.05
N SER A 184 20.16 7.04 -13.07
CA SER A 184 19.86 5.62 -13.36
C SER A 184 20.35 5.13 -14.73
N LEU A 185 20.42 6.02 -15.72
CA LEU A 185 20.93 5.75 -17.06
C LEU A 185 22.44 6.04 -17.19
N TRP A 186 23.08 6.63 -16.19
CA TRP A 186 24.51 6.93 -16.23
C TRP A 186 25.33 5.64 -16.10
N LYS A 187 26.21 5.42 -17.08
CA LYS A 187 27.11 4.25 -17.16
C LYS A 187 28.57 4.73 -17.30
N PRO A 188 29.28 4.96 -16.18
CA PRO A 188 30.59 5.61 -16.20
C PRO A 188 31.75 4.83 -16.84
N ASN A 189 31.57 3.57 -17.26
CA ASN A 189 32.65 2.73 -17.80
C ASN A 189 33.94 2.79 -16.94
N ILE A 190 33.78 2.40 -15.67
CA ILE A 190 34.82 2.48 -14.62
C ILE A 190 35.92 1.47 -14.94
N THR A 191 37.16 1.97 -15.05
CA THR A 191 38.37 1.16 -15.09
C THR A 191 39.28 1.61 -13.96
N ALA A 192 39.59 0.74 -13.01
CA ALA A 192 40.45 1.05 -11.87
C ALA A 192 41.67 0.13 -11.87
N CYS A 193 42.88 0.70 -11.83
CA CYS A 193 44.08 -0.12 -11.77
C CYS A 193 45.12 0.37 -10.74
N LYS A 194 45.78 -0.59 -10.08
CA LYS A 194 46.83 -0.37 -9.08
C LYS A 194 48.12 0.03 -9.78
N ARG A 195 48.49 1.31 -9.71
CA ARG A 195 49.68 1.89 -10.38
C ARG A 195 50.94 1.74 -9.52
N SER A 196 50.80 1.76 -8.20
CA SER A 196 51.89 1.48 -7.25
C SER A 196 51.37 0.76 -6.00
N ALA A 197 52.24 0.43 -5.05
CA ALA A 197 51.84 -0.19 -3.79
C ALA A 197 50.73 0.60 -3.06
N ASN A 198 50.79 1.93 -3.09
CA ASN A 198 49.92 2.82 -2.30
C ASN A 198 49.02 3.73 -3.18
N THR A 199 48.94 3.49 -4.49
CA THR A 199 48.10 4.30 -5.39
C THR A 199 47.32 3.46 -6.40
N VAL A 200 46.02 3.78 -6.49
CA VAL A 200 45.10 3.25 -7.50
C VAL A 200 44.64 4.41 -8.37
N GLU A 201 44.69 4.23 -9.68
CA GLU A 201 44.13 5.16 -10.66
C GLU A 201 42.73 4.68 -11.05
N VAL A 202 41.73 5.56 -10.92
CA VAL A 202 40.33 5.27 -11.25
C VAL A 202 39.90 6.19 -12.39
N ASN A 203 39.69 5.59 -13.57
CA ASN A 203 39.21 6.31 -14.75
C ASN A 203 37.72 6.03 -14.97
N PHE A 204 36.94 7.08 -15.25
CA PHE A 204 35.51 6.98 -15.50
C PHE A 204 35.02 8.13 -16.38
N THR A 205 33.83 7.98 -16.96
CA THR A 205 33.14 9.03 -17.72
C THR A 205 32.15 9.76 -16.81
N THR A 206 32.23 11.10 -16.80
CA THR A 206 31.36 11.99 -16.00
C THR A 206 29.93 12.03 -16.55
N SER A 207 29.10 12.92 -16.03
CA SER A 207 27.71 13.13 -16.43
C SER A 207 27.35 14.61 -16.34
N PRO A 208 26.55 15.17 -17.27
CA PRO A 208 26.05 16.54 -17.17
C PRO A 208 25.04 16.76 -16.03
N LEU A 209 24.66 15.70 -15.29
CA LEU A 209 23.72 15.78 -14.15
C LEU A 209 24.32 16.38 -12.86
N GLY A 210 25.64 16.59 -12.82
CA GLY A 210 26.31 17.22 -11.69
C GLY A 210 27.84 17.14 -11.78
N ASP A 211 28.49 17.99 -11.00
CA ASP A 211 29.88 18.38 -11.19
C ASP A 211 30.85 17.81 -10.17
N ARG A 212 30.40 16.93 -9.27
CA ARG A 212 31.21 16.37 -8.18
C ARG A 212 31.04 14.86 -8.06
N TYR A 213 32.16 14.16 -7.86
CA TYR A 213 32.25 12.72 -7.74
C TYR A 213 33.20 12.33 -6.61
N MET A 214 32.94 11.20 -5.96
CA MET A 214 33.81 10.58 -4.97
C MET A 214 34.15 9.16 -5.40
N ALA A 215 35.43 8.85 -5.51
CA ALA A 215 35.96 7.50 -5.67
C ALA A 215 36.37 6.97 -4.28
N LEU A 216 35.69 5.93 -3.81
CA LEU A 216 36.00 5.24 -2.57
C LEU A 216 36.49 3.83 -2.90
N ILE A 217 37.59 3.40 -2.28
CA ILE A 217 38.13 2.05 -2.45
C ILE A 217 37.96 1.28 -1.14
N GLN A 218 37.36 0.10 -1.25
CA GLN A 218 36.98 -0.76 -0.14
C GLN A 218 37.45 -2.20 -0.37
N SER A 219 38.12 -2.76 0.64
CA SER A 219 38.35 -4.20 0.78
C SER A 219 37.49 -4.69 1.95
N THR A 220 38.08 -5.17 3.05
CA THR A 220 37.37 -5.42 4.32
C THR A 220 36.92 -4.12 5.01
N ALA A 221 37.70 -3.05 4.85
CA ALA A 221 37.41 -1.69 5.30
C ALA A 221 37.60 -0.68 4.14
N VAL A 222 37.25 0.59 4.38
CA VAL A 222 37.60 1.68 3.46
C VAL A 222 39.11 1.91 3.56
N ILE A 223 39.83 1.72 2.45
CA ILE A 223 41.30 1.83 2.39
C ILE A 223 41.78 3.11 1.70
N GLY A 224 40.90 3.82 1.00
CA GLY A 224 41.22 5.09 0.34
C GLY A 224 39.99 5.82 -0.17
N THR A 225 40.04 7.16 -0.20
CA THR A 225 38.98 8.02 -0.74
C THR A 225 39.61 9.17 -1.51
N SER A 226 39.02 9.56 -2.64
CA SER A 226 39.38 10.78 -3.35
C SER A 226 38.13 11.45 -3.93
N TYR A 227 38.20 12.76 -4.12
CA TYR A 227 37.14 13.59 -4.69
C TYR A 227 37.65 14.24 -5.96
N VAL A 228 36.77 14.34 -6.95
CA VAL A 228 37.04 15.07 -8.19
C VAL A 228 35.81 15.90 -8.54
N SER A 229 36.07 17.10 -9.05
CA SER A 229 35.04 17.97 -9.59
C SER A 229 35.35 18.24 -11.05
N GLU A 230 34.38 17.93 -11.92
CA GLU A 230 34.47 18.06 -13.36
C GLU A 230 33.06 18.28 -13.90
N LYS A 231 32.88 19.32 -14.72
CA LYS A 231 31.60 19.77 -15.26
C LYS A 231 31.34 19.25 -16.66
N GLU A 232 32.40 19.09 -17.45
CA GLU A 232 32.28 18.67 -18.84
C GLU A 232 32.13 17.15 -18.95
N LEU A 233 31.40 16.70 -19.98
CA LEU A 233 31.24 15.28 -20.28
C LEU A 233 32.55 14.73 -20.85
N THR A 234 33.43 14.26 -19.97
CA THR A 234 34.80 13.85 -20.26
C THR A 234 35.12 12.50 -19.62
N ARG A 235 36.23 11.88 -20.05
CA ARG A 235 36.80 10.72 -19.36
C ARG A 235 37.86 11.22 -18.38
N THR A 236 37.52 11.22 -17.11
CA THR A 236 38.35 11.77 -16.02
C THR A 236 39.14 10.65 -15.34
N SER A 237 40.38 10.95 -14.96
CA SER A 237 41.22 10.11 -14.09
C SER A 237 41.27 10.73 -12.69
N VAL A 238 41.15 9.90 -11.65
CA VAL A 238 41.42 10.30 -10.27
C VAL A 238 42.36 9.30 -9.60
N VAL A 239 43.43 9.81 -8.98
CA VAL A 239 44.33 9.01 -8.16
C VAL A 239 43.78 8.92 -6.74
N VAL A 240 43.71 7.71 -6.22
CA VAL A 240 43.31 7.40 -4.85
C VAL A 240 44.51 6.82 -4.11
N HIS A 241 44.91 7.48 -3.02
CA HIS A 241 45.90 6.93 -2.11
C HIS A 241 45.25 5.85 -1.24
N VAL A 242 45.92 4.70 -1.10
CA VAL A 242 45.42 3.55 -0.34
C VAL A 242 46.39 3.14 0.76
N THR A 243 45.84 2.68 1.90
CA THR A 243 46.60 2.35 3.12
C THR A 243 46.85 0.85 3.32
N GLY A 244 46.79 0.05 2.26
CA GLY A 244 46.98 -1.40 2.31
C GLY A 244 46.76 -2.06 0.95
N GLU A 245 46.66 -3.40 0.95
CA GLU A 245 46.43 -4.14 -0.29
C GLU A 245 45.08 -3.76 -0.94
N SER A 246 45.13 -3.51 -2.24
CA SER A 246 44.04 -2.97 -3.05
C SER A 246 43.72 -3.82 -4.29
N GLU A 247 44.51 -4.83 -4.63
CA GLU A 247 44.17 -5.78 -5.69
C GLU A 247 42.89 -6.55 -5.35
N GLY A 248 41.96 -6.63 -6.30
CA GLY A 248 40.63 -7.21 -6.09
C GLY A 248 39.68 -6.36 -5.22
N ALA A 249 40.12 -5.20 -4.70
CA ALA A 249 39.26 -4.31 -3.93
C ALA A 249 38.12 -3.72 -4.80
N VAL A 250 37.01 -3.38 -4.16
CA VAL A 250 35.86 -2.75 -4.81
C VAL A 250 36.07 -1.24 -4.87
N VAL A 251 35.96 -0.67 -6.07
CA VAL A 251 35.84 0.78 -6.26
C VAL A 251 34.37 1.14 -6.28
N GLN A 252 33.93 1.98 -5.35
CA GLN A 252 32.60 2.56 -5.31
C GLN A 252 32.66 4.03 -5.74
N LEU A 253 32.15 4.31 -6.94
CA LEU A 253 32.03 5.66 -7.48
C LEU A 253 30.66 6.24 -7.10
N THR A 254 30.67 7.34 -6.35
CA THR A 254 29.46 8.03 -5.88
C THR A 254 29.41 9.43 -6.52
N PRO A 255 28.44 9.71 -7.40
CA PRO A 255 28.21 11.05 -7.93
C PRO A 255 27.41 11.90 -6.93
N TYR A 256 27.44 13.22 -7.08
CA TYR A 256 26.59 14.16 -6.34
C TYR A 256 25.74 15.00 -7.30
N PHE A 257 24.82 14.35 -8.01
CA PHE A 257 23.90 15.03 -8.93
C PHE A 257 22.90 15.91 -8.18
N HIS A 258 22.45 16.99 -8.83
CA HIS A 258 21.66 18.05 -8.18
C HIS A 258 20.35 17.58 -7.54
N THR A 259 19.77 16.47 -8.00
CA THR A 259 18.47 15.95 -7.51
C THR A 259 18.58 14.94 -6.36
N CYS A 260 19.70 14.22 -6.24
CA CYS A 260 19.89 13.16 -5.24
C CYS A 260 20.98 13.47 -4.21
N GLY A 261 21.87 14.43 -4.47
CA GLY A 261 22.89 14.86 -3.53
C GLY A 261 23.77 13.72 -3.04
N ASN A 262 23.65 13.36 -1.75
CA ASN A 262 24.45 12.29 -1.13
C ASN A 262 23.86 10.87 -1.35
N ASP A 263 22.62 10.76 -1.84
CA ASP A 263 21.90 9.49 -2.02
C ASP A 263 21.75 9.08 -3.49
N CYS A 264 22.66 9.54 -4.33
CA CYS A 264 22.71 9.15 -5.73
C CYS A 264 23.14 7.68 -5.94
N ILE A 265 22.79 7.13 -7.11
CA ILE A 265 23.06 5.74 -7.45
C ILE A 265 24.57 5.50 -7.56
N ARG A 266 25.11 4.70 -6.63
CA ARG A 266 26.54 4.36 -6.54
C ARG A 266 26.88 3.28 -7.56
N GLN A 267 27.91 3.52 -8.36
CA GLN A 267 28.42 2.58 -9.36
C GLN A 267 29.62 1.81 -8.79
N ARG A 268 29.82 0.56 -9.22
CA ARG A 268 30.89 -0.32 -8.71
C ARG A 268 31.79 -0.80 -9.83
N GLY A 269 33.08 -0.88 -9.53
CA GLY A 269 34.10 -1.57 -10.32
C GLY A 269 35.05 -2.32 -9.41
N THR A 270 36.04 -3.01 -9.99
CA THR A 270 37.06 -3.77 -9.26
C THR A 270 38.44 -3.22 -9.62
N VAL A 271 39.32 -3.12 -8.64
CA VAL A 271 40.74 -2.78 -8.87
C VAL A 271 41.46 -4.00 -9.43
N VAL A 272 42.09 -3.82 -10.60
CA VAL A 272 43.00 -4.81 -11.20
C VAL A 272 44.44 -4.31 -11.15
N GLN A 273 45.41 -5.20 -11.31
CA GLN A 273 46.79 -4.77 -11.56
C GLN A 273 46.86 -4.07 -12.93
N CYS A 274 47.50 -2.90 -13.03
CA CYS A 274 47.68 -2.24 -14.33
C CYS A 274 48.54 -3.16 -15.24
N PRO A 275 48.19 -3.37 -16.53
CA PRO A 275 49.05 -4.10 -17.46
C PRO A 275 50.42 -3.43 -17.55
N GLN A 276 51.49 -4.20 -17.35
CA GLN A 276 52.84 -3.68 -17.60
C GLN A 276 53.04 -3.55 -19.11
N THR A 277 53.45 -2.36 -19.55
CA THR A 277 53.70 -2.08 -20.97
C THR A 277 54.98 -2.79 -21.44
N GLY A 278 54.83 -4.05 -21.83
CA GLY A 278 55.84 -4.83 -22.56
C GLY A 278 56.84 -5.62 -21.70
N VAL A 279 56.45 -6.82 -21.27
CA VAL A 279 57.27 -8.05 -21.43
C VAL A 279 56.31 -9.21 -21.73
N SER A 280 56.60 -10.01 -22.75
CA SER A 280 55.92 -11.27 -23.02
C SER A 280 56.30 -12.34 -22.00
N SER A 281 55.36 -12.80 -21.18
CA SER A 281 55.57 -13.99 -20.33
C SER A 281 55.24 -15.27 -21.11
N PRO A 282 56.02 -16.36 -20.99
CA PRO A 282 55.74 -17.62 -21.67
C PRO A 282 54.44 -18.28 -21.20
N GLN A 283 53.80 -18.96 -22.14
CA GLN A 283 52.78 -19.96 -21.93
C GLN A 283 53.45 -21.22 -21.36
N ASP A 284 53.17 -21.55 -20.09
CA ASP A 284 53.58 -22.84 -19.54
C ASP A 284 52.39 -23.81 -19.54
N HIS A 285 52.56 -24.90 -20.29
CA HIS A 285 51.64 -26.03 -20.27
C HIS A 285 52.15 -26.99 -19.19
N ASP A 286 51.30 -27.33 -18.22
CA ASP A 286 51.45 -28.63 -17.59
C ASP A 286 50.10 -29.36 -17.44
N ARG A 287 50.15 -30.68 -17.64
CA ARG A 287 48.98 -31.51 -17.94
C ARG A 287 49.16 -32.91 -17.35
N SER A 288 48.17 -33.35 -16.56
CA SER A 288 48.11 -34.68 -15.89
C SER A 288 49.04 -34.75 -14.66
N VAL A 289 48.62 -35.19 -13.47
CA VAL A 289 47.94 -36.45 -13.15
C VAL A 289 47.08 -36.29 -11.88
N LEU A 290 45.79 -36.65 -11.92
CA LEU A 290 45.04 -37.03 -10.70
C LEU A 290 43.85 -37.98 -10.98
N GLY A 291 43.99 -38.88 -11.94
CA GLY A 291 42.97 -39.86 -12.33
C GLY A 291 42.83 -41.04 -11.36
N GLY A 292 42.52 -40.78 -10.09
CA GLY A 292 42.42 -41.85 -9.07
C GLY A 292 41.39 -41.65 -7.93
N TRP A 293 40.93 -40.42 -7.67
CA TRP A 293 40.12 -40.12 -6.46
C TRP A 293 38.62 -39.85 -6.73
N LEU A 294 38.19 -39.93 -8.00
CA LEU A 294 36.83 -39.62 -8.41
C LEU A 294 35.74 -40.53 -7.78
N PRO A 295 35.93 -41.86 -7.64
CA PRO A 295 34.91 -42.74 -7.05
C PRO A 295 34.66 -42.48 -5.55
N LEU A 296 35.71 -42.08 -4.82
CA LEU A 296 35.67 -41.80 -3.38
C LEU A 296 35.01 -40.44 -3.10
N LEU A 297 35.29 -39.43 -3.93
CA LEU A 297 34.64 -38.12 -3.82
C LEU A 297 33.13 -38.18 -4.14
N LEU A 298 32.75 -38.94 -5.17
CA LEU A 298 31.33 -39.09 -5.54
C LEU A 298 30.51 -39.83 -4.47
N SER A 299 31.07 -40.87 -3.85
CA SER A 299 30.40 -41.59 -2.76
C SER A 299 30.28 -40.73 -1.49
N ALA A 300 31.31 -39.96 -1.13
CA ALA A 300 31.24 -39.00 -0.02
C ALA A 300 30.20 -37.89 -0.26
N LEU A 301 30.13 -37.33 -1.47
CA LEU A 301 29.14 -36.30 -1.84
C LEU A 301 27.69 -36.83 -1.79
N LEU A 302 27.47 -38.08 -2.20
CA LEU A 302 26.16 -38.74 -2.08
C LEU A 302 25.75 -38.90 -0.61
N VAL A 303 26.64 -39.37 0.26
CA VAL A 303 26.33 -39.50 1.70
C VAL A 303 26.02 -38.13 2.32
N ALA A 304 26.80 -37.09 1.99
CA ALA A 304 26.56 -35.73 2.47
C ALA A 304 25.20 -35.16 2.01
N THR A 305 24.79 -35.41 0.76
CA THR A 305 23.47 -34.98 0.28
C THR A 305 22.32 -35.75 0.94
N TRP A 306 22.45 -37.06 1.19
CA TRP A 306 21.46 -37.82 1.95
C TRP A 306 21.29 -37.32 3.39
N VAL A 307 22.38 -36.99 4.08
CA VAL A 307 22.34 -36.42 5.44
C VAL A 307 21.68 -35.04 5.45
N LEU A 308 21.97 -34.17 4.46
CA LEU A 308 21.32 -32.86 4.32
C LEU A 308 19.81 -32.99 4.06
N VAL A 309 19.39 -33.88 3.16
CA VAL A 309 17.96 -34.12 2.88
C VAL A 309 17.23 -34.66 4.11
N ALA A 310 17.84 -35.59 4.86
CA ALA A 310 17.29 -36.10 6.11
C ALA A 310 17.18 -34.99 7.19
N GLY A 311 18.20 -34.15 7.33
CA GLY A 311 18.19 -33.00 8.24
C GLY A 311 17.09 -31.99 7.92
N ILE A 312 16.95 -31.61 6.65
CA ILE A 312 15.88 -30.70 6.18
C ILE A 312 14.50 -31.32 6.42
N TYR A 313 14.32 -32.62 6.15
CA TYR A 313 13.06 -33.33 6.39
C TYR A 313 12.69 -33.36 7.88
N LEU A 314 13.66 -33.60 8.77
CA LEU A 314 13.44 -33.60 10.22
C LEU A 314 13.12 -32.20 10.75
N ILE A 315 13.79 -31.15 10.27
CA ILE A 315 13.49 -29.76 10.61
C ILE A 315 12.07 -29.38 10.15
N TRP A 316 11.70 -29.74 8.93
CA TRP A 316 10.36 -29.48 8.37
C TRP A 316 9.26 -30.24 9.13
N ARG A 317 9.53 -31.48 9.57
CA ARG A 317 8.62 -32.28 10.41
C ARG A 317 8.46 -31.66 11.80
N HIS A 318 9.55 -31.16 12.40
CA HIS A 318 9.52 -30.51 13.71
C HIS A 318 8.81 -29.14 13.67
N GLU A 319 8.95 -28.38 12.58
CA GLU A 319 8.17 -27.17 12.34
C GLU A 319 6.65 -27.44 12.25
N ARG A 320 6.24 -28.52 11.57
CA ARG A 320 4.80 -28.88 11.51
C ARG A 320 4.22 -29.20 12.88
N ILE A 321 5.00 -29.80 13.78
CA ILE A 321 4.56 -30.15 15.15
C ILE A 321 4.44 -28.90 16.04
N LYS A 322 5.24 -27.85 15.79
CA LYS A 322 5.11 -26.57 16.51
C LYS A 322 4.01 -25.65 15.98
N LYS A 323 3.46 -25.90 14.79
CA LYS A 323 2.40 -25.08 14.16
C LYS A 323 0.98 -25.39 14.62
N THR A 324 0.79 -26.30 15.60
CA THR A 324 -0.52 -26.63 16.20
C THR A 324 -0.70 -26.18 17.65
N SER A 325 0.33 -25.63 18.32
CA SER A 325 0.15 -24.92 19.59
C SER A 325 -0.17 -23.45 19.34
N PHE A 326 -1.46 -23.10 19.32
CA PHE A 326 -1.89 -21.69 19.32
C PHE A 326 -1.30 -20.97 20.54
N SER A 327 -0.53 -19.91 20.31
CA SER A 327 -0.11 -19.00 21.37
C SER A 327 -1.32 -18.29 21.95
N THR A 328 -1.82 -18.77 23.09
CA THR A 328 -2.84 -18.09 23.90
C THR A 328 -2.22 -16.85 24.52
N THR A 329 -2.19 -15.74 23.78
CA THR A 329 -1.75 -14.45 24.31
C THR A 329 -2.72 -14.00 25.41
N THR A 330 -2.23 -14.01 26.64
CA THR A 330 -2.96 -13.61 27.85
C THR A 330 -3.67 -12.27 27.69
N LEU A 331 -4.99 -12.28 27.94
CA LEU A 331 -5.89 -11.15 27.78
C LEU A 331 -5.55 -9.99 28.72
N LEU A 332 -5.21 -8.83 28.15
CA LEU A 332 -5.40 -7.55 28.83
C LEU A 332 -6.82 -7.06 28.52
N PRO A 333 -7.66 -6.65 29.51
CA PRO A 333 -9.03 -6.22 29.21
C PRO A 333 -9.05 -4.99 28.29
N SER A 334 -9.64 -5.13 27.11
CA SER A 334 -9.84 -4.08 26.11
C SER A 334 -10.94 -3.10 26.53
N ILE A 335 -10.77 -1.83 26.21
CA ILE A 335 -11.74 -0.76 26.46
C ILE A 335 -12.80 -0.79 25.36
N LYS A 336 -14.09 -0.72 25.72
CA LYS A 336 -15.21 -0.72 24.77
C LYS A 336 -15.50 0.69 24.27
N VAL A 337 -15.46 0.89 22.97
CA VAL A 337 -15.57 2.21 22.32
C VAL A 337 -16.69 2.18 21.29
N LEU A 338 -17.75 2.98 21.51
CA LEU A 338 -18.80 3.22 20.53
C LEU A 338 -18.34 4.31 19.55
N VAL A 339 -18.29 4.01 18.25
CA VAL A 339 -17.95 4.99 17.21
C VAL A 339 -19.20 5.42 16.46
N VAL A 340 -19.48 6.72 16.51
CA VAL A 340 -20.61 7.40 15.87
C VAL A 340 -20.05 8.28 14.75
N TYR A 341 -20.53 8.10 13.53
CA TYR A 341 -19.99 8.75 12.32
C TYR A 341 -21.12 9.10 11.33
N PRO A 342 -21.05 10.21 10.58
CA PRO A 342 -22.05 10.55 9.56
C PRO A 342 -22.20 9.46 8.51
N SER A 343 -23.43 9.23 8.06
CA SER A 343 -23.74 8.16 7.08
C SER A 343 -23.23 8.42 5.65
N GLU A 344 -22.51 9.53 5.43
CA GLU A 344 -21.96 9.96 4.14
C GLU A 344 -21.10 8.90 3.45
N ILE A 345 -21.37 8.68 2.15
CA ILE A 345 -20.63 7.74 1.29
C ILE A 345 -19.13 8.09 1.24
N CYS A 346 -18.80 9.38 1.29
CA CYS A 346 -17.44 9.92 1.35
C CYS A 346 -16.65 9.45 2.59
N PHE A 347 -17.32 9.10 3.69
CA PHE A 347 -16.70 8.89 5.00
C PHE A 347 -16.37 7.43 5.33
N HIS A 348 -16.83 6.46 4.53
CA HIS A 348 -16.70 5.05 4.87
C HIS A 348 -15.25 4.56 5.01
N HIS A 349 -14.33 5.02 4.15
CA HIS A 349 -12.91 4.62 4.22
C HIS A 349 -12.23 5.15 5.50
N THR A 350 -12.56 6.40 5.87
CA THR A 350 -12.10 7.04 7.11
C THR A 350 -12.53 6.24 8.34
N VAL A 351 -13.79 5.80 8.38
CA VAL A 351 -14.32 4.96 9.46
C VAL A 351 -13.57 3.63 9.55
N CYS A 352 -13.34 2.93 8.42
CA CYS A 352 -12.59 1.67 8.42
C CYS A 352 -11.15 1.82 8.94
N TYR A 353 -10.42 2.84 8.46
CA TYR A 353 -9.06 3.08 8.94
C TYR A 353 -9.03 3.46 10.42
N PHE A 354 -10.02 4.23 10.88
CA PHE A 354 -10.16 4.59 12.29
C PHE A 354 -10.45 3.38 13.19
N THR A 355 -11.33 2.47 12.76
CA THR A 355 -11.61 1.25 13.55
C THR A 355 -10.42 0.31 13.60
N GLU A 356 -9.66 0.18 12.50
CA GLU A 356 -8.38 -0.56 12.49
C GLU A 356 -7.36 0.09 13.44
N PHE A 357 -7.24 1.43 13.44
CA PHE A 357 -6.37 2.16 14.37
C PHE A 357 -6.76 1.93 15.84
N LEU A 358 -8.05 2.00 16.17
CA LEU A 358 -8.54 1.73 17.52
C LEU A 358 -8.23 0.29 17.98
N GLN A 359 -8.43 -0.70 17.12
CA GLN A 359 -8.15 -2.11 17.41
C GLN A 359 -6.64 -2.38 17.54
N ASN A 360 -5.85 -1.97 16.54
CA ASN A 360 -4.43 -2.35 16.43
C ASN A 360 -3.48 -1.46 17.24
N ARG A 361 -3.77 -0.16 17.38
CA ARG A 361 -2.91 0.80 18.11
C ARG A 361 -3.41 1.07 19.53
N CYS A 362 -4.70 1.39 19.69
CA CYS A 362 -5.26 1.68 21.02
C CYS A 362 -5.76 0.45 21.80
N ARG A 363 -5.76 -0.75 21.18
CA ARG A 363 -6.22 -2.03 21.78
C ARG A 363 -7.66 -1.97 22.35
N SER A 364 -8.53 -1.28 21.62
CA SER A 364 -9.94 -1.08 21.98
C SER A 364 -10.87 -2.05 21.26
N GLU A 365 -11.91 -2.51 21.97
CA GLU A 365 -13.03 -3.23 21.40
C GLU A 365 -14.01 -2.22 20.78
N VAL A 366 -14.11 -2.23 19.45
CA VAL A 366 -14.89 -1.21 18.72
C VAL A 366 -16.32 -1.70 18.48
N ILE A 367 -17.29 -0.91 18.94
CA ILE A 367 -18.70 -1.06 18.65
C ILE A 367 -19.02 -0.12 17.48
N LEU A 368 -19.38 -0.71 16.33
CA LEU A 368 -19.66 0.00 15.10
C LEU A 368 -21.04 -0.40 14.55
N GLU A 369 -21.84 0.60 14.16
CA GLU A 369 -23.17 0.39 13.56
C GLU A 369 -23.12 -0.62 12.40
N LYS A 370 -22.20 -0.42 11.45
CA LYS A 370 -22.08 -1.25 10.25
C LYS A 370 -21.84 -2.74 10.55
N TRP A 371 -21.34 -3.08 11.74
CA TRP A 371 -21.13 -4.46 12.20
C TRP A 371 -22.32 -5.04 12.98
N GLN A 372 -23.30 -4.21 13.39
CA GLN A 372 -24.44 -4.62 14.22
C GLN A 372 -25.81 -4.40 13.56
N LYS A 373 -25.88 -4.26 12.23
CA LYS A 373 -27.13 -4.03 11.47
C LYS A 373 -28.30 -4.95 11.85
N LYS A 374 -28.05 -6.25 12.03
CA LYS A 374 -29.09 -7.21 12.47
C LYS A 374 -29.67 -6.82 13.84
N LYS A 375 -28.80 -6.52 14.81
CA LYS A 375 -29.19 -6.13 16.18
C LYS A 375 -29.90 -4.77 16.21
N ILE A 376 -29.53 -3.86 15.31
CA ILE A 376 -30.22 -2.56 15.13
C ILE A 376 -31.64 -2.78 14.56
N ALA A 377 -31.80 -3.70 13.60
CA ALA A 377 -33.12 -4.04 13.05
C ALA A 377 -34.01 -4.75 14.09
N GLU A 378 -33.43 -5.59 14.95
CA GLU A 378 -34.16 -6.30 16.02
C GLU A 378 -34.55 -5.42 17.21
N MET A 379 -33.69 -4.46 17.60
CA MET A 379 -33.92 -3.61 18.79
C MET A 379 -34.45 -2.21 18.47
N GLY A 380 -34.28 -1.73 17.24
CA GLY A 380 -34.51 -0.34 16.85
C GLY A 380 -33.30 0.58 17.09
N PRO A 381 -33.05 1.59 16.22
CA PRO A 381 -31.90 2.51 16.31
C PRO A 381 -31.72 3.20 17.67
N VAL A 382 -32.80 3.73 18.26
CA VAL A 382 -32.76 4.45 19.55
C VAL A 382 -32.38 3.52 20.70
N GLN A 383 -33.02 2.36 20.80
CA GLN A 383 -32.77 1.40 21.87
C GLN A 383 -31.36 0.82 21.74
N TRP A 384 -30.91 0.53 20.52
CA TRP A 384 -29.54 0.10 20.26
C TRP A 384 -28.51 1.14 20.71
N LEU A 385 -28.67 2.41 20.30
CA LEU A 385 -27.78 3.51 20.71
C LEU A 385 -27.71 3.66 22.23
N THR A 386 -28.85 3.66 22.92
CA THR A 386 -28.90 3.76 24.39
C THR A 386 -28.22 2.57 25.06
N THR A 387 -28.41 1.36 24.52
CA THR A 387 -27.76 0.13 25.02
C THR A 387 -26.23 0.19 24.82
N GLN A 388 -25.76 0.58 23.62
CA GLN A 388 -24.32 0.69 23.36
C GLN A 388 -23.67 1.84 24.15
N LYS A 389 -24.38 2.97 24.35
CA LYS A 389 -23.94 4.08 25.22
C LYS A 389 -23.69 3.60 26.65
N GLN A 390 -24.57 2.76 27.19
CA GLN A 390 -24.39 2.19 28.53
C GLN A 390 -23.24 1.18 28.58
N ALA A 391 -23.10 0.32 27.57
CA ALA A 391 -22.08 -0.73 27.50
C ALA A 391 -20.67 -0.24 27.15
N ALA A 392 -20.53 0.93 26.50
CA ALA A 392 -19.24 1.49 26.11
C ALA A 392 -18.60 2.30 27.25
N ASP A 393 -17.28 2.18 27.41
CA ASP A 393 -16.48 3.02 28.28
C ASP A 393 -16.36 4.45 27.71
N LYS A 394 -16.29 4.55 26.37
CA LYS A 394 -16.21 5.81 25.61
C LYS A 394 -17.16 5.83 24.43
N VAL A 395 -17.66 7.03 24.11
CA VAL A 395 -18.42 7.31 22.88
C VAL A 395 -17.62 8.33 22.06
N ILE A 396 -17.32 7.99 20.81
CA ILE A 396 -16.54 8.83 19.91
C ILE A 396 -17.44 9.36 18.81
N PHE A 397 -17.50 10.68 18.67
CA PHE A 397 -18.03 11.36 17.50
C PHE A 397 -16.89 11.58 16.51
N LEU A 398 -16.94 10.86 15.38
CA LEU A 398 -15.95 10.93 14.30
C LEU A 398 -16.43 11.95 13.26
N LEU A 399 -15.70 13.05 13.11
CA LEU A 399 -16.04 14.14 12.20
C LEU A 399 -15.06 14.22 11.02
N SER A 400 -15.60 14.37 9.81
CA SER A 400 -14.85 14.91 8.68
C SER A 400 -14.90 16.43 8.74
N ASN A 401 -13.82 17.10 8.34
CA ASN A 401 -13.91 18.52 7.99
C ASN A 401 -13.38 18.75 6.58
N GLY A 402 -14.20 19.36 5.74
CA GLY A 402 -13.93 19.51 4.32
C GLY A 402 -15.19 19.88 3.54
N ASN A 403 -15.59 21.16 3.63
CA ASN A 403 -16.67 21.74 2.85
C ASN A 403 -16.31 21.90 1.36
N THR A 404 -15.92 20.81 0.70
CA THR A 404 -15.65 20.75 -0.74
C THR A 404 -15.99 19.37 -1.31
N THR A 405 -16.96 19.31 -2.23
CA THR A 405 -17.31 18.19 -3.14
C THR A 405 -18.11 16.97 -2.63
N CYS A 406 -18.61 16.97 -1.39
CA CYS A 406 -19.74 16.08 -1.02
C CYS A 406 -21.07 16.85 -0.85
N ASP A 407 -21.04 18.18 -0.88
CA ASP A 407 -22.22 19.01 -1.14
C ASP A 407 -22.41 19.14 -2.66
N GLY A 408 -23.54 18.63 -3.14
CA GLY A 408 -23.78 18.26 -4.53
C GLY A 408 -25.25 18.38 -4.93
N ASN A 409 -25.89 19.49 -4.55
CA ASN A 409 -27.15 19.97 -5.10
C ASN A 409 -28.34 18.99 -4.94
N CYS A 410 -28.67 18.65 -3.69
CA CYS A 410 -29.93 17.98 -3.32
C CYS A 410 -30.91 18.92 -2.61
N ASP A 411 -31.01 20.17 -3.05
CA ASP A 411 -32.13 21.06 -2.75
C ASP A 411 -32.78 21.57 -4.04
N GLU A 412 -34.10 21.78 -3.96
CA GLU A 412 -35.01 22.23 -5.02
C GLU A 412 -35.06 21.38 -6.31
N LYS A 413 -35.81 20.26 -6.26
CA LYS A 413 -37.03 20.04 -7.09
C LYS A 413 -38.03 19.11 -6.38
N GLU A 414 -39.30 19.33 -6.67
CA GLU A 414 -40.46 18.81 -5.93
C GLU A 414 -40.66 17.28 -5.99
N GLY A 415 -41.27 16.72 -4.94
CA GLY A 415 -42.29 15.67 -5.11
C GLY A 415 -41.89 14.20 -4.93
N GLY A 416 -40.68 13.88 -4.46
CA GLY A 416 -40.29 12.50 -4.12
C GLY A 416 -40.24 12.26 -2.60
N PRO A 417 -40.84 11.18 -2.05
CA PRO A 417 -40.64 10.82 -0.66
C PRO A 417 -39.16 10.48 -0.41
N CYS A 418 -38.44 11.34 0.31
CA CYS A 418 -37.15 10.95 0.89
C CYS A 418 -37.42 9.82 1.89
N GLU A 419 -37.01 8.60 1.55
CA GLU A 419 -37.06 7.48 2.49
C GLU A 419 -36.29 7.85 3.75
N SER A 420 -36.95 7.71 4.89
CA SER A 420 -36.56 8.30 6.16
C SER A 420 -35.48 7.49 6.88
N SER A 421 -34.34 7.25 6.21
CA SER A 421 -33.11 6.79 6.87
C SER A 421 -32.54 7.90 7.75
N ARG A 422 -33.12 8.06 8.95
CA ARG A 422 -32.56 8.90 10.02
C ARG A 422 -31.10 8.51 10.23
N ASP A 423 -30.19 9.39 9.83
CA ASP A 423 -28.76 9.20 10.07
C ASP A 423 -28.53 8.96 11.57
N LEU A 424 -27.91 7.82 11.86
CA LEU A 424 -27.61 7.39 13.21
C LEU A 424 -26.64 8.35 13.92
N PHE A 425 -25.86 9.13 13.18
CA PHE A 425 -25.08 10.26 13.69
C PHE A 425 -25.96 11.34 14.32
N HIS A 426 -26.90 11.88 13.55
CA HIS A 426 -27.85 12.90 14.02
C HIS A 426 -28.71 12.37 15.17
N LEU A 427 -29.14 11.10 15.10
CA LEU A 427 -29.92 10.47 16.17
C LEU A 427 -29.12 10.35 17.47
N ALA A 428 -27.87 9.88 17.40
CA ALA A 428 -26.98 9.78 18.55
C ALA A 428 -26.63 11.14 19.14
N PHE A 429 -26.33 12.14 18.30
CA PHE A 429 -26.08 13.51 18.74
C PHE A 429 -27.26 14.08 19.54
N ASN A 430 -28.47 13.99 19.00
CA ASN A 430 -29.68 14.47 19.66
C ASN A 430 -29.98 13.71 20.97
N LEU A 431 -29.81 12.38 20.99
CA LEU A 431 -30.02 11.55 22.18
C LEU A 431 -28.98 11.78 23.29
N PHE A 432 -27.75 12.18 22.94
CA PHE A 432 -26.66 12.34 23.91
C PHE A 432 -26.42 13.82 24.30
N CYS A 433 -27.03 14.79 23.60
CA CYS A 433 -26.87 16.22 23.84
C CYS A 433 -27.22 16.66 25.28
N SER A 434 -28.15 15.99 25.96
CA SER A 434 -28.42 16.21 27.39
C SER A 434 -27.25 15.84 28.29
N ASP A 435 -26.55 14.74 27.98
CA ASP A 435 -25.39 14.27 28.74
C ASP A 435 -24.19 15.20 28.54
N LEU A 436 -24.03 15.78 27.35
CA LEU A 436 -22.98 16.76 27.03
C LEU A 436 -23.08 18.03 27.89
N ARG A 437 -24.28 18.36 28.38
CA ARG A 437 -24.53 19.48 29.31
C ARG A 437 -24.28 19.11 30.77
N SER A 438 -24.07 17.82 31.09
CA SER A 438 -23.82 17.33 32.43
C SER A 438 -22.33 17.07 32.67
N GLN A 439 -21.73 17.81 33.62
CA GLN A 439 -20.31 17.66 33.98
C GLN A 439 -19.95 16.24 34.42
N ALA A 440 -20.91 15.47 34.95
CA ALA A 440 -20.69 14.10 35.43
C ALA A 440 -20.33 13.08 34.31
N HIS A 441 -20.62 13.40 33.04
CA HIS A 441 -20.41 12.47 31.91
C HIS A 441 -19.55 13.04 30.78
N LEU A 442 -19.06 14.28 30.90
CA LEU A 442 -18.31 14.94 29.83
C LEU A 442 -17.10 14.12 29.34
N HIS A 443 -16.34 13.51 30.26
CA HIS A 443 -15.20 12.66 29.92
C HIS A 443 -15.56 11.35 29.20
N LYS A 444 -16.84 10.96 29.11
CA LYS A 444 -17.26 9.76 28.34
C LYS A 444 -17.32 10.02 26.84
N TYR A 445 -17.49 11.28 26.44
CA TYR A 445 -17.64 11.70 25.05
C TYR A 445 -16.33 12.29 24.54
N VAL A 446 -15.91 11.89 23.34
CA VAL A 446 -14.67 12.35 22.69
C VAL A 446 -14.97 12.68 21.23
N VAL A 447 -14.39 13.76 20.72
CA VAL A 447 -14.54 14.17 19.31
C VAL A 447 -13.22 13.93 18.59
N VAL A 448 -13.26 13.31 17.41
CA VAL A 448 -12.07 12.97 16.64
C VAL A 448 -12.21 13.48 15.21
N TYR A 449 -11.17 14.17 14.72
CA TYR A 449 -11.15 14.77 13.38
C TYR A 449 -9.82 14.52 12.65
N PHE A 450 -9.87 14.49 11.32
CA PHE A 450 -8.71 14.21 10.45
C PHE A 450 -8.12 15.45 9.76
N ARG A 451 -8.85 16.56 9.70
CA ARG A 451 -8.48 17.79 8.99
C ARG A 451 -8.88 19.03 9.78
N GLU A 452 -8.08 20.07 9.68
CA GLU A 452 -8.27 21.37 10.33
C GLU A 452 -9.56 22.06 9.83
N GLY A 453 -10.31 22.67 10.75
CA GLY A 453 -11.51 23.46 10.47
C GLY A 453 -12.51 23.40 11.64
N ASP A 454 -13.43 24.36 11.70
CA ASP A 454 -14.43 24.46 12.76
C ASP A 454 -15.52 23.37 12.67
N ILE A 455 -16.03 22.95 13.84
CA ILE A 455 -17.21 22.09 13.93
C ILE A 455 -18.39 22.87 13.33
N ALA A 456 -19.06 22.31 12.33
CA ALA A 456 -20.23 22.94 11.69
C ALA A 456 -21.26 23.38 12.74
N ASP A 457 -21.86 24.55 12.59
CA ASP A 457 -22.70 25.20 13.60
C ASP A 457 -23.80 24.29 14.16
N SER A 458 -24.36 23.42 13.32
CA SER A 458 -25.34 22.37 13.67
C SER A 458 -24.92 21.43 14.80
N TYR A 459 -23.62 21.29 15.08
CA TYR A 459 -23.06 20.39 16.09
C TYR A 459 -22.26 21.09 17.19
N ARG A 460 -22.42 22.41 17.36
CA ARG A 460 -21.64 23.24 18.29
C ARG A 460 -21.61 22.72 19.73
N ALA A 461 -22.60 21.95 20.17
CA ALA A 461 -22.59 21.29 21.49
C ALA A 461 -21.46 20.24 21.68
N LEU A 462 -20.89 19.71 20.59
CA LEU A 462 -19.71 18.84 20.65
C LEU A 462 -18.43 19.60 21.03
N SER A 463 -18.38 20.93 20.91
CA SER A 463 -17.19 21.73 21.26
C SER A 463 -16.82 21.71 22.75
N VAL A 464 -17.72 21.22 23.62
CA VAL A 464 -17.48 21.05 25.07
C VAL A 464 -16.68 19.77 25.36
N CYS A 465 -16.64 18.81 24.42
CA CYS A 465 -15.93 17.54 24.58
C CYS A 465 -14.42 17.69 24.31
N PRO A 466 -13.56 16.82 24.88
CA PRO A 466 -12.18 16.67 24.44
C PRO A 466 -12.09 16.34 22.95
N THR A 467 -11.35 17.16 22.20
CA THR A 467 -11.20 17.06 20.75
C THR A 467 -9.78 16.61 20.38
N TYR A 468 -9.65 15.58 19.53
CA TYR A 468 -8.35 15.02 19.12
C TYR A 468 -8.19 15.01 17.61
N ARG A 469 -7.01 15.45 17.14
CA ARG A 469 -6.65 15.47 15.73
C ARG A 469 -5.79 14.27 15.35
N LEU A 470 -6.34 13.36 14.56
CA LEU A 470 -5.52 12.34 13.90
C LEU A 470 -4.89 12.94 12.63
N THR A 471 -3.61 12.76 12.32
CA THR A 471 -2.61 11.86 12.96
C THR A 471 -1.73 12.50 14.05
N LYS A 472 -1.86 13.81 14.31
CA LYS A 472 -0.95 14.55 15.23
C LYS A 472 -1.04 14.08 16.69
N ASP A 473 -2.26 13.89 17.20
CA ASP A 473 -2.53 13.60 18.61
C ASP A 473 -2.71 12.10 18.88
N ALA A 474 -2.37 11.24 17.92
CA ALA A 474 -2.68 9.81 17.96
C ALA A 474 -2.16 9.08 19.22
N THR A 475 -0.98 9.46 19.71
CA THR A 475 -0.37 8.93 20.94
C THR A 475 -1.10 9.42 22.19
N GLY A 476 -1.42 10.71 22.27
CA GLY A 476 -2.19 11.30 23.37
C GLY A 476 -3.62 10.76 23.46
N PHE A 477 -4.25 10.55 22.30
CA PHE A 477 -5.59 9.96 22.18
C PHE A 477 -5.62 8.49 22.65
N CYS A 478 -4.71 7.60 22.20
CA CYS A 478 -4.66 6.24 22.74
C CYS A 478 -4.34 6.24 24.25
N ALA A 479 -3.54 7.19 24.75
CA ALA A 479 -3.25 7.32 26.18
C ALA A 479 -4.47 7.78 27.00
N GLU A 480 -5.37 8.60 26.44
CA GLU A 480 -6.65 8.97 27.05
C GLU A 480 -7.56 7.75 27.20
N LEU A 481 -7.75 6.98 26.11
CA LEU A 481 -8.55 5.75 26.14
C LEU A 481 -8.04 4.78 27.22
N LEU A 482 -6.72 4.61 27.32
CA LEU A 482 -6.08 3.77 28.33
C LEU A 482 -6.25 4.32 29.76
N ARG A 483 -6.28 5.64 29.95
CA ARG A 483 -6.53 6.30 31.25
C ARG A 483 -7.95 6.12 31.78
N ALA A 484 -8.95 6.01 30.90
CA ALA A 484 -10.35 5.81 31.29
C ALA A 484 -10.53 4.61 32.25
N LYS A 485 -9.73 3.56 32.04
CA LYS A 485 -9.69 2.35 32.87
C LYS A 485 -9.23 2.59 34.31
N GLN A 486 -8.37 3.59 34.56
CA GLN A 486 -7.86 3.90 35.90
C GLN A 486 -8.92 4.58 36.78
N HIS A 487 -9.80 5.40 36.21
CA HIS A 487 -10.91 6.00 36.98
C HIS A 487 -12.00 4.96 37.31
N VAL A 488 -12.31 4.05 36.40
CA VAL A 488 -13.30 2.98 36.62
C VAL A 488 -12.82 1.94 37.64
N SER A 489 -11.52 1.63 37.70
CA SER A 489 -10.99 0.68 38.69
C SER A 489 -10.91 1.26 40.11
N VAL A 490 -10.66 2.56 40.27
CA VAL A 490 -10.67 3.24 41.57
C VAL A 490 -12.10 3.33 42.14
N GLY A 491 -13.10 3.62 41.30
CA GLY A 491 -14.52 3.66 41.69
C GLY A 491 -15.12 2.30 42.10
N ARG A 492 -14.38 1.18 41.95
CA ARG A 492 -14.87 -0.17 42.23
C ARG A 492 -14.11 -0.91 43.33
N ARG A 493 -13.32 -0.22 44.15
CA ARG A 493 -12.90 -0.73 45.47
C ARG A 493 -14.08 -0.64 46.44
N SER A 494 -14.86 -1.72 46.51
CA SER A 494 -15.77 -1.95 47.61
C SER A 494 -15.03 -1.84 48.95
N ARG A 495 -15.64 -1.17 49.93
CA ARG A 495 -15.19 -1.24 51.32
C ARG A 495 -15.30 -2.69 51.78
N ALA A 496 -14.16 -3.36 51.95
CA ALA A 496 -14.11 -4.61 52.69
C ALA A 496 -14.31 -4.27 54.17
N CYS A 497 -15.53 -4.48 54.68
CA CYS A 497 -15.79 -4.42 56.12
C CYS A 497 -15.08 -5.60 56.78
N HIS A 498 -13.90 -5.35 57.36
CA HIS A 498 -13.29 -6.29 58.30
C HIS A 498 -14.13 -6.35 59.57
N TYR A 499 -14.93 -7.40 59.71
CA TYR A 499 -15.36 -7.86 61.02
C TYR A 499 -14.22 -8.66 61.65
N SER A 500 -13.71 -8.20 62.79
CA SER A 500 -13.10 -9.06 63.80
C SER A 500 -13.33 -8.42 65.17
N CYS A 501 -13.78 -9.22 66.13
CA CYS A 501 -14.16 -8.77 67.46
C CYS A 501 -12.93 -8.40 68.30
N CYS A 502 -13.10 -7.53 69.30
CA CYS A 502 -12.87 -7.90 70.69
C CYS A 502 -13.54 -6.94 71.67
N SER A 503 -13.98 -7.54 72.77
CA SER A 503 -14.60 -7.00 73.98
C SER A 503 -13.84 -5.85 74.66
N LEU A 504 -14.60 -4.86 75.13
CA LEU A 504 -14.66 -4.46 76.56
C LEU A 504 -15.98 -3.75 76.85
#